data_AF-A0A385XH43-F1
#
_entry.id   AF-A0A385XH43-F1
#
_cell.length_a   1.000
_cell.length_b   1.000
_cell.length_c   1.000
_cell.angle_alpha   90.00
_cell.angle_beta   90.00
_cell.angle_gamma   90.00
#
_symmetry.space_group_name_H-M   'P 1'
#
loop_
_entity.id
_entity.type
_entity.pdbx_description
1 polymer ?
#
loop_
_entity_poly.entity_id
_entity_poly.type
_entity_poly.pdbx_seq_one_letter_code
_entity_poly.pdbx_strand_id
1 'polypeptide(L)' 'MISYTMIKNIFFDLDGTLVNTVGDLTVATNTMRKHFGLNPVSEDVLA' A
#
# COMPACT_ATOMS: atom_id res chain seq x y z
N MET A 1 -32.82 -26.98 5.50
CA MET A 1 -33.01 -25.60 5.01
C MET A 1 -31.77 -24.81 5.38
N ILE A 2 -30.97 -24.40 4.39
CA ILE A 2 -29.75 -23.62 4.66
C ILE A 2 -30.15 -22.15 4.60
N SER A 3 -29.98 -21.43 5.72
CA SER A 3 -30.17 -19.98 5.76
C SER A 3 -28.89 -19.32 5.30
N TYR A 4 -28.93 -18.57 4.20
CA TYR A 4 -27.81 -17.75 3.76
C TYR A 4 -27.82 -16.43 4.54
N THR A 5 -26.72 -16.17 5.24
CA THR A 5 -26.51 -14.87 5.88
C THR A 5 -26.33 -13.82 4.78
N MET A 6 -27.28 -12.89 4.67
CA MET A 6 -27.15 -11.72 3.80
C MET A 6 -26.08 -10.78 4.38
N ILE A 7 -24.90 -10.79 3.76
CA ILE A 7 -23.84 -9.81 4.05
C ILE A 7 -24.35 -8.45 3.56
N LYS A 8 -24.50 -7.49 4.49
CA LYS A 8 -25.01 -6.16 4.17
C LYS A 8 -23.91 -5.15 3.83
N ASN A 9 -22.70 -5.38 4.34
CA ASN A 9 -21.57 -4.48 4.19
C ASN A 9 -20.28 -5.28 4.08
N ILE A 10 -19.35 -4.77 3.29
CA ILE A 10 -17.99 -5.30 3.15
C ILE A 10 -17.06 -4.10 3.28
N PHE A 11 -16.05 -4.23 4.13
CA PHE A 11 -14.98 -3.25 4.26
C PHE A 11 -13.74 -3.83 3.60
N PHE A 12 -13.06 -3.00 2.83
CA PHE A 12 -11.79 -3.35 2.22
C PHE A 12 -10.70 -2.53 2.88
N ASP A 13 -9.59 -3.21 3.15
CA ASP A 13 -8.34 -2.53 3.38
C ASP A 13 -7.91 -1.78 2.11
N LEU A 14 -7.07 -0.76 2.24
CA LEU A 14 -6.66 0.08 1.12
C LEU A 14 -5.39 -0.46 0.47
N ASP A 15 -4.30 -0.45 1.23
CA ASP A 15 -2.96 -0.80 0.74
C ASP A 15 -2.85 -2.30 0.49
N GLY A 16 -2.43 -2.68 -0.72
CA GLY A 16 -2.30 -4.09 -1.11
C GLY A 16 -3.62 -4.83 -1.32
N THR A 17 -4.76 -4.25 -0.96
CA THR A 17 -6.11 -4.80 -1.22
C THR A 17 -6.81 -4.06 -2.35
N LEU A 18 -6.95 -2.73 -2.25
CA LEU A 18 -7.57 -1.91 -3.29
C LEU A 18 -6.54 -1.19 -4.17
N VAL A 19 -5.38 -0.84 -3.61
CA VAL A 19 -4.35 -0.05 -4.30
C VAL A 19 -2.97 -0.64 -4.05
N ASN A 20 -2.17 -0.80 -5.12
CA ASN A 20 -0.75 -1.08 -4.98
C ASN A 20 0.00 0.23 -4.73
N THR A 21 0.34 0.50 -3.48
CA THR A 21 0.98 1.76 -3.04
C THR A 21 2.50 1.70 -2.96
N VAL A 22 3.13 0.58 -3.32
CA VAL A 22 4.59 0.40 -3.22
C VAL A 22 5.36 1.44 -4.04
N GLY A 23 4.91 1.73 -5.27
CA GLY A 23 5.54 2.74 -6.13
C GLY A 23 5.42 4.16 -5.54
N ASP A 24 4.24 4.50 -5.04
CA ASP A 24 3.98 5.82 -4.42
C ASP A 24 4.81 6.01 -3.15
N LEU A 25 4.87 4.98 -2.30
CA LEU A 25 5.71 4.97 -1.10
C LEU A 25 7.19 5.07 -1.45
N THR A 26 7.62 4.45 -2.54
CA THR A 26 9.00 4.54 -3.01
C THR A 26 9.36 5.94 -3.48
N VAL A 27 8.48 6.60 -4.23
CA VAL A 27 8.67 8.00 -4.65
C VAL A 27 8.73 8.93 -3.44
N ALA A 28 7.78 8.80 -2.51
CA ALA A 28 7.73 9.64 -1.30
C ALA A 28 8.99 9.44 -0.44
N THR A 29 9.36 8.19 -0.20
CA THR A 29 10.55 7.83 0.60
C THR A 29 11.82 8.35 -0.05
N ASN A 30 12.01 8.14 -1.36
CA ASN A 30 13.21 8.63 -2.05
C ASN A 30 13.26 10.15 -2.15
N THR A 31 12.11 10.83 -2.22
CA THR A 31 12.04 12.30 -2.12
C THR A 31 12.54 12.79 -0.76
N MET A 32 12.11 12.13 0.33
CA MET A 32 12.60 12.43 1.67
C MET A 32 14.11 12.12 1.80
N ARG A 33 14.57 10.97 1.29
CA ARG A 33 15.99 10.56 1.35
C ARG A 33 16.89 11.57 0.63
N LYS A 34 16.46 12.07 -0.52
CA LYS A 34 17.16 13.13 -1.26
C LYS A 34 17.32 14.40 -0.42
N HIS A 35 16.29 14.80 0.33
CA HIS A 35 16.37 15.98 1.20
C HIS A 35 17.48 15.86 2.27
N PHE A 36 17.72 14.65 2.77
CA PHE A 36 18.77 14.36 3.75
C PHE A 36 20.12 13.92 3.12
N GLY A 37 20.28 14.03 1.80
CA GLY A 37 21.52 13.63 1.11
C GLY A 37 21.78 12.13 1.08
N LEU A 38 20.74 11.31 1.25
CA LEU A 38 20.84 9.84 1.22
C LEU A 38 20.59 9.31 -0.19
N ASN A 39 21.24 8.19 -0.53
CA ASN A 39 21.02 7.49 -1.80
C ASN A 39 19.60 6.91 -1.87
N PRO A 40 18.95 6.88 -3.04
CA PRO A 40 17.65 6.24 -3.19
C PRO A 40 17.69 4.73 -2.89
N VAL A 41 16.55 4.16 -2.53
CA VAL A 41 16.35 2.71 -2.37
C VAL A 41 15.41 2.19 -3.44
N SER A 42 15.53 0.90 -3.80
CA SER A 42 14.64 0.23 -4.72
C SER A 42 13.29 -0.08 -4.07
N GLU A 43 12.27 -0.28 -4.91
CA GLU A 43 10.93 -0.69 -4.46
C GLU A 43 10.98 -1.99 -3.64
N ASP A 44 11.84 -2.95 -4.00
CA ASP A 44 11.98 -4.23 -3.27
C ASP A 44 12.37 -4.07 -1.79
N VAL A 45 12.96 -2.94 -1.40
CA VAL A 45 13.31 -2.65 -0.01
C VAL A 45 12.09 -2.11 0.76
N LEU A 46 11.12 -1.56 0.05
CA LEU A 46 9.93 -0.89 0.60
C LEU A 46 8.64 -1.70 0.43
N ALA A 47 8.69 -2.80 -0.33
CA ALA A 47 7.59 -3.73 -0.59
C ALA A 47 7.40 -4.76 0.53
#